data_AF-A0A353X8V5-F1
#
_entry.id   AF-A0A353X8V5-F1
#
_cell.length_a   1.000
_cell.length_b   1.000
_cell.length_c   1.000
_cell.angle_alpha   90.00
_cell.angle_beta   90.00
_cell.angle_gamma   90.00
#
_symmetry.space_group_name_H-M   'P 1'
#
loop_
_entity.id
_entity.type
_entity.pdbx_description
1 polymer ?
#
loop_
_entity_poly.entity_id
_entity_poly.type
_entity_poly.pdbx_seq_one_letter_code
_entity_poly.pdbx_strand_id
1 'polypeptide(L)'
;METEVEFKSGLFRPFLPEASQVNPGRYGAELAFWLCRNLSDRGIVTSYPQHEDWGWLLCYQTQEGEEFHICCGNMDGGPEGKVLDDEWMCFVVPLARGWFGRKKPSIDKARPLLDMIKQILHEEPEITDIKWYSGKAE
;
A
#
# COMPACT_ATOMS: atom_id res chain seq x y z
N MET A 1 7.71 -0.30 -14.83
CA MET A 1 8.06 0.51 -13.65
C MET A 1 7.78 -0.35 -12.43
N GLU A 2 8.64 -0.28 -11.41
CA GLU A 2 8.38 -0.98 -10.15
C GLU A 2 7.25 -0.29 -9.39
N THR A 3 6.21 -1.04 -9.05
CA THR A 3 4.99 -0.50 -8.44
C THR A 3 4.52 -1.34 -7.26
N GLU A 4 5.16 -2.47 -7.03
CA GLU A 4 4.89 -3.43 -5.97
C GLU A 4 6.17 -3.63 -5.17
N VAL A 5 6.04 -3.70 -3.86
CA VAL A 5 7.14 -3.89 -2.94
C VAL A 5 6.75 -4.87 -1.86
N GLU A 6 7.62 -5.83 -1.61
CA GLU A 6 7.58 -6.71 -0.44
C GLU A 6 8.71 -6.30 0.52
N PHE A 7 8.48 -6.41 1.82
CA PHE A 7 9.49 -6.13 2.83
C PHE A 7 9.15 -6.81 4.16
N LYS A 8 10.10 -6.82 5.08
CA LYS A 8 9.93 -7.35 6.44
C LYS A 8 9.96 -6.25 7.49
N SER A 9 9.05 -6.28 8.45
CA SER A 9 9.04 -5.38 9.61
C SER A 9 8.11 -5.87 10.73
N GLY A 10 8.51 -5.65 11.99
CA GLY A 10 7.65 -5.84 13.16
C GLY A 10 6.73 -4.66 13.49
N LEU A 11 6.88 -3.52 12.80
CA LEU A 11 6.20 -2.25 13.12
C LEU A 11 4.69 -2.30 12.94
N PHE A 12 4.19 -3.12 12.01
CA PHE A 12 2.81 -3.06 11.55
C PHE A 12 1.91 -4.15 12.15
N ARG A 13 2.38 -4.79 13.22
CA ARG A 13 1.60 -5.80 13.93
C ARG A 13 0.31 -5.19 14.49
N PRO A 14 -0.86 -5.83 14.26
CA PRO A 14 -2.11 -5.37 14.84
C PRO A 14 -2.03 -5.32 16.36
N PHE A 15 -2.42 -4.19 16.94
CA PHE A 15 -2.55 -4.06 18.40
C PHE A 15 -4.01 -4.25 18.88
N LEU A 16 -4.97 -4.23 17.95
CA LEU A 16 -6.37 -4.56 18.22
C LEU A 16 -6.67 -6.03 17.91
N PRO A 17 -7.70 -6.62 18.55
CA PRO A 17 -8.11 -8.00 18.29
C PRO A 17 -8.56 -8.25 16.85
N GLU A 18 -8.58 -9.52 16.43
CA GLU A 18 -9.00 -9.96 15.09
C GLU A 18 -10.39 -9.44 14.67
N ALA A 19 -11.31 -9.32 15.62
CA ALA A 19 -12.67 -8.79 15.37
C ALA A 19 -12.70 -7.30 15.00
N SER A 20 -11.58 -6.59 15.14
CA SER A 20 -11.40 -5.20 14.70
C SER A 20 -10.75 -5.09 13.32
N GLN A 21 -10.34 -6.21 12.72
CA GLN A 21 -9.78 -6.26 11.37
C GLN A 21 -10.91 -6.36 10.34
N VAL A 22 -10.61 -5.94 9.11
CA VAL A 22 -11.60 -5.90 8.02
C VAL A 22 -12.07 -7.29 7.64
N ASN A 23 -11.13 -8.25 7.63
CA ASN A 23 -11.39 -9.66 7.49
C ASN A 23 -10.33 -10.48 8.25
N PRO A 24 -10.66 -11.71 8.68
CA PRO A 24 -9.71 -12.57 9.35
C PRO A 24 -8.43 -12.78 8.53
N GLY A 25 -7.27 -12.51 9.13
CA GLY A 25 -5.96 -12.63 8.49
C GLY A 25 -5.65 -11.57 7.44
N ARG A 26 -6.48 -10.52 7.31
CA ARG A 26 -6.29 -9.37 6.41
C ARG A 26 -5.88 -8.14 7.23
N TYR A 27 -4.57 -8.02 7.45
CA TYR A 27 -3.96 -6.90 8.17
C TYR A 27 -3.46 -5.83 7.20
N GLY A 28 -3.00 -4.70 7.72
CA GLY A 28 -2.48 -3.58 6.92
C GLY A 28 -2.93 -2.20 7.40
N ALA A 29 -3.81 -2.12 8.40
CA ALA A 29 -4.28 -0.86 8.97
C ALA A 29 -3.12 0.00 9.49
N GLU A 30 -2.26 -0.62 10.31
CA GLU A 30 -1.09 0.00 10.91
C GLU A 30 -0.08 0.44 9.84
N LEU A 31 0.13 -0.38 8.80
CA LEU A 31 0.99 -0.06 7.66
C LEU A 31 0.44 1.14 6.87
N ALA A 32 -0.83 1.12 6.51
CA ALA A 32 -1.49 2.21 5.79
C ALA A 32 -1.43 3.52 6.59
N PHE A 33 -1.68 3.45 7.90
CA PHE A 33 -1.60 4.61 8.78
C PHE A 33 -0.18 5.16 8.91
N TRP A 34 0.81 4.29 9.12
CA TRP A 34 2.21 4.71 9.19
C TRP A 34 2.68 5.33 7.88
N LEU A 35 2.30 4.73 6.75
CA LEU A 35 2.68 5.23 5.43
C LEU A 35 2.03 6.57 5.11
N CYS A 36 0.73 6.75 5.42
CA CYS A 36 0.04 8.00 5.16
C CYS A 36 0.65 9.18 5.96
N ARG A 37 1.07 8.92 7.21
CA ARG A 37 1.77 9.92 8.02
C ARG A 37 3.11 10.29 7.42
N ASN A 38 3.93 9.29 7.07
CA ASN A 38 5.25 9.52 6.49
C ASN A 38 5.20 10.24 5.14
N LEU A 39 4.20 9.93 4.31
CA LEU A 39 3.95 10.63 3.05
C LEU A 39 3.53 12.09 3.31
N SER A 40 2.61 12.32 4.24
CA SER A 40 2.15 13.65 4.62
C SER A 40 3.29 14.53 5.12
N ASP A 41 4.16 14.00 5.97
CA ASP A 41 5.34 14.72 6.50
C ASP A 41 6.32 15.14 5.39
N ARG A 42 6.26 14.48 4.22
CA ARG A 42 7.07 14.76 3.03
C ARG A 42 6.28 15.47 1.93
N GLY A 43 5.09 15.98 2.25
CA GLY A 43 4.26 16.79 1.35
C GLY A 43 3.42 16.00 0.35
N ILE A 44 3.33 14.67 0.48
CA ILE A 44 2.45 13.83 -0.32
C ILE A 44 1.18 13.54 0.48
N VAL A 45 0.07 14.16 0.09
CA VAL A 45 -1.22 13.98 0.76
C VAL A 45 -1.96 12.79 0.13
N THR A 46 -2.41 11.88 0.99
CA THR A 46 -3.33 10.79 0.63
C THR A 46 -4.63 10.93 1.42
N SER A 47 -5.63 10.09 1.14
CA SER A 47 -6.72 9.87 2.09
C SER A 47 -6.20 9.32 3.42
N TYR A 48 -7.04 9.35 4.45
CA TYR A 48 -6.89 8.42 5.57
C TYR A 48 -6.97 6.96 5.09
N PRO A 49 -6.46 5.98 5.86
CA PRO A 49 -6.65 4.57 5.58
C PRO A 49 -8.12 4.23 5.35
N GLN A 50 -8.39 3.57 4.23
CA GLN A 50 -9.69 3.01 3.87
C GLN A 50 -9.57 1.50 3.83
N HIS A 51 -10.67 0.81 4.11
CA HIS A 51 -10.71 -0.64 4.09
C HIS A 51 -11.53 -1.17 2.91
N GLU A 52 -11.14 -2.32 2.40
CA GLU A 52 -11.84 -3.13 1.39
C GLU A 52 -11.86 -4.58 1.88
N ASP A 53 -12.73 -5.42 1.31
CA ASP A 53 -12.87 -6.84 1.74
C ASP A 53 -11.54 -7.62 1.69
N TRP A 54 -10.55 -7.17 0.91
CA TRP A 54 -9.25 -7.79 0.76
C TRP A 54 -8.12 -7.13 1.58
N GLY A 55 -8.34 -5.97 2.22
CA GLY A 55 -7.27 -5.29 2.97
C GLY A 55 -7.48 -3.79 3.16
N TRP A 56 -6.37 -3.04 3.17
CA TRP A 56 -6.35 -1.61 3.42
C TRP A 56 -5.71 -0.84 2.27
N LEU A 57 -6.15 0.41 2.07
CA LEU A 57 -5.61 1.27 1.04
C LEU A 57 -5.58 2.74 1.42
N LEU A 58 -4.74 3.49 0.69
CA LEU A 58 -4.71 4.94 0.66
C LEU A 58 -5.03 5.42 -0.76
N CYS A 59 -5.85 6.47 -0.88
CA CYS A 59 -6.09 7.13 -2.16
C CYS A 59 -5.14 8.32 -2.33
N TYR A 60 -4.37 8.34 -3.41
CA TYR A 60 -3.53 9.46 -3.83
C TYR A 60 -4.12 10.09 -5.09
N GLN A 61 -4.22 11.42 -5.11
CA GLN A 61 -4.66 12.16 -6.29
C GLN A 61 -3.57 13.15 -6.72
N THR A 62 -3.21 13.15 -7.99
CA THR A 62 -2.33 14.16 -8.58
C THR A 62 -3.03 15.52 -8.67
N GLN A 63 -2.25 16.58 -8.95
CA GLN A 63 -2.80 17.91 -9.23
C GLN A 63 -3.70 17.94 -10.47
N GLU A 64 -3.43 17.06 -11.44
CA GLU A 64 -4.16 16.92 -12.70
C GLU A 64 -5.43 16.05 -12.54
N GLY A 65 -5.62 15.45 -11.37
CA GLY A 65 -6.83 14.70 -11.02
C GLY A 65 -6.78 13.21 -11.39
N GLU A 66 -5.62 12.65 -11.68
CA GLU A 66 -5.46 11.19 -11.74
C GLU A 66 -5.46 10.60 -10.33
N GLU A 67 -6.11 9.45 -10.16
CA GLU A 67 -6.22 8.76 -8.89
C GLU A 67 -5.46 7.44 -8.90
N PHE A 68 -4.81 7.15 -7.77
CA PHE A 68 -4.05 5.94 -7.52
C PHE A 68 -4.42 5.38 -6.15
N HIS A 69 -4.53 4.06 -6.06
CA HIS A 69 -4.61 3.38 -4.77
C HIS A 69 -3.25 2.84 -4.40
N ILE A 70 -2.85 3.06 -3.15
CA ILE A 70 -1.73 2.40 -2.51
C ILE A 70 -2.34 1.33 -1.62
N CYS A 71 -2.29 0.08 -2.07
CA CYS A 71 -2.81 -1.06 -1.33
C CYS A 71 -1.74 -1.53 -0.34
N CYS A 72 -2.12 -1.82 0.90
CA CYS A 72 -1.25 -2.22 1.99
C CYS A 72 -1.78 -3.51 2.63
N GLY A 73 -0.94 -4.52 2.79
CA GLY A 73 -1.35 -5.78 3.40
C GLY A 73 -0.20 -6.63 3.90
N ASN A 74 -0.51 -7.62 4.73
CA ASN A 74 0.42 -8.70 5.06
C ASN A 74 0.49 -9.72 3.91
N MET A 75 1.59 -10.46 3.86
CA MET A 75 1.69 -11.64 2.99
C MET A 75 0.92 -12.82 3.62
N ASP A 76 0.13 -13.52 2.80
CA ASP A 76 -0.51 -14.77 3.21
C ASP A 76 0.49 -15.92 3.08
N GLY A 77 0.58 -16.78 4.09
CA GLY A 77 1.30 -18.06 3.99
C GLY A 77 0.62 -19.12 3.09
N GLY A 78 -0.34 -18.73 2.24
CA GLY A 78 -1.10 -19.63 1.36
C GLY A 78 -2.37 -20.24 2.00
N PRO A 79 -2.98 -21.25 1.33
CA PRO A 79 -4.31 -21.81 1.68
C PRO A 79 -4.43 -22.46 3.06
N GLU A 80 -3.31 -22.74 3.72
CA GLU A 80 -3.23 -23.25 5.09
C GLU A 80 -2.42 -22.30 6.01
N GLY A 81 -2.12 -21.10 5.53
CA GLY A 81 -1.01 -20.27 5.99
C GLY A 81 -1.28 -19.53 7.29
N LYS A 82 -0.36 -19.69 8.25
CA LYS A 82 -0.11 -18.66 9.25
C LYS A 82 0.15 -17.34 8.52
N VAL A 83 -0.49 -16.27 8.96
CA VAL A 83 -0.01 -14.93 8.63
C VAL A 83 1.42 -14.81 9.15
N LEU A 84 2.35 -14.53 8.24
CA LEU A 84 3.72 -14.21 8.64
C LEU A 84 3.67 -12.83 9.27
N ASP A 85 3.97 -12.76 10.56
CA ASP A 85 3.72 -11.61 11.43
C ASP A 85 4.69 -10.44 11.20
N ASP A 86 5.57 -10.58 10.21
CA ASP A 86 6.54 -9.58 9.81
C ASP A 86 6.66 -9.38 8.29
N GLU A 87 5.92 -10.06 7.43
CA GLU A 87 6.03 -9.91 5.96
C GLU A 87 4.87 -9.08 5.39
N TRP A 88 5.23 -8.03 4.66
CA TRP A 88 4.31 -7.00 4.20
C TRP A 88 4.48 -6.73 2.72
N MET A 89 3.40 -6.27 2.09
CA MET A 89 3.36 -5.83 0.72
C MET A 89 2.63 -4.50 0.57
N CYS A 90 3.17 -3.65 -0.29
CA CYS A 90 2.44 -2.51 -0.85
C CYS A 90 2.44 -2.59 -2.38
N PHE A 91 1.33 -2.21 -3.02
CA PHE A 91 1.30 -2.02 -4.46
C PHE A 91 0.47 -0.80 -4.86
N VAL A 92 0.92 -0.11 -5.90
CA VAL A 92 0.28 1.12 -6.42
C VAL A 92 -0.42 0.82 -7.74
N VAL A 93 -1.73 1.09 -7.79
CA VAL A 93 -2.56 0.85 -8.98
C VAL A 93 -3.29 2.11 -9.43
N PRO A 94 -3.42 2.35 -10.74
CA PRO A 94 -4.19 3.46 -11.29
C PRO A 94 -5.70 3.17 -11.23
N LEU A 95 -6.50 4.14 -10.76
CA LEU A 95 -7.96 4.01 -10.75
C LEU A 95 -8.57 4.60 -12.03
N ALA A 96 -9.49 3.86 -12.65
CA ALA A 96 -10.26 4.38 -13.79
C ALA A 96 -11.37 5.31 -13.28
N ARG A 97 -11.49 6.52 -13.86
CA ARG A 97 -12.57 7.46 -13.52
C ARG A 97 -13.79 7.29 -14.44
N GLY A 98 -14.98 7.09 -13.85
CA GLY A 98 -16.28 7.30 -14.51
C GLY A 98 -17.02 6.04 -14.99
N TRP A 99 -18.34 6.18 -15.19
CA TRP A 99 -19.29 5.10 -15.48
C TRP A 99 -19.20 4.59 -16.94
N PHE A 100 -18.32 5.21 -17.75
CA PHE A 100 -18.11 4.90 -19.17
C PHE A 100 -16.65 4.59 -19.51
N GLY A 101 -15.89 4.02 -18.56
CA GLY A 101 -14.60 3.39 -18.86
C GLY A 101 -13.55 4.32 -19.47
N ARG A 102 -13.33 5.51 -18.90
CA ARG A 102 -12.14 6.28 -19.30
C ARG A 102 -10.88 5.48 -19.00
N LYS A 103 -9.89 5.65 -19.87
CA LYS A 103 -8.58 5.01 -19.80
C LYS A 103 -7.95 5.22 -18.42
N LYS A 104 -7.49 4.14 -17.79
CA LYS A 104 -6.68 4.20 -16.57
C LYS A 104 -5.53 5.22 -16.77
N PRO A 105 -5.22 6.06 -15.77
CA PRO A 105 -4.08 6.97 -15.88
C PRO A 105 -2.78 6.18 -16.10
N SER A 106 -1.82 6.79 -16.80
CA SER A 106 -0.50 6.16 -16.95
C SER A 106 0.15 6.03 -15.58
N ILE A 107 0.68 4.84 -15.29
CA ILE A 107 1.37 4.58 -14.03
C ILE A 107 2.56 5.52 -13.82
N ASP A 108 3.17 6.04 -14.89
CA ASP A 108 4.26 7.03 -14.80
C ASP A 108 3.87 8.32 -14.06
N LYS A 109 2.57 8.66 -14.02
CA LYS A 109 2.07 9.81 -13.27
C LYS A 109 2.15 9.61 -11.75
N ALA A 110 2.27 8.36 -11.28
CA ALA A 110 2.51 8.03 -9.88
C ALA A 110 4.00 8.04 -9.49
N ARG A 111 4.91 8.44 -10.39
CA ARG A 111 6.36 8.44 -10.10
C ARG A 111 6.73 9.20 -8.82
N PRO A 112 6.24 10.43 -8.56
CA PRO A 112 6.57 11.14 -7.30
C PRO A 112 6.15 10.36 -6.05
N LEU A 113 4.99 9.69 -6.11
CA LEU A 113 4.51 8.83 -5.03
C LEU A 113 5.41 7.61 -4.83
N LEU A 114 5.73 6.89 -5.91
CA LEU A 114 6.55 5.68 -5.86
C LEU A 114 7.98 5.96 -5.38
N ASP A 115 8.59 7.04 -5.87
CA ASP A 115 9.93 7.46 -5.43
C ASP A 115 9.92 7.81 -3.93
N MET A 116 8.84 8.41 -3.45
CA MET A 116 8.69 8.71 -2.03
C MET A 116 8.47 7.48 -1.16
N ILE A 117 7.66 6.52 -1.60
CA ILE A 117 7.49 5.23 -0.91
C ILE A 117 8.84 4.51 -0.83
N LYS A 118 9.62 4.48 -1.92
CA LYS A 118 10.99 3.93 -1.93
C LYS A 118 11.86 4.58 -0.86
N GLN A 119 11.88 5.92 -0.83
CA GLN A 119 12.67 6.65 0.15
C GLN A 119 12.23 6.34 1.59
N ILE A 120 10.93 6.42 1.89
CA ILE A 120 10.36 6.13 3.21
C ILE A 120 10.74 4.72 3.69
N LEU A 121 10.59 3.71 2.84
CA LEU A 121 10.90 2.32 3.20
C LEU A 121 12.41 2.12 3.44
N HIS A 122 13.28 2.77 2.67
CA HIS A 122 14.74 2.67 2.84
C HIS A 122 15.28 3.47 4.04
N GLU A 123 14.58 4.51 4.48
CA GLU A 123 14.99 5.35 5.62
C GLU A 123 14.63 4.73 6.97
N GLU A 124 13.66 3.82 7.03
CA GLU A 124 13.20 3.18 8.26
C GLU A 124 14.05 1.95 8.64
N PRO A 125 14.85 2.01 9.73
CA PRO A 125 15.76 0.92 10.08
C PRO A 125 15.07 -0.41 10.43
N GLU A 126 13.79 -0.37 10.86
CA GLU A 126 13.01 -1.56 11.16
C GLU A 126 12.34 -2.19 9.93
N ILE A 127 12.58 -1.65 8.73
CA ILE A 127 12.15 -2.21 7.45
C ILE A 127 13.35 -2.86 6.75
N THR A 128 13.23 -4.13 6.41
CA THR A 128 14.31 -4.95 5.87
C THR A 128 13.84 -5.81 4.70
N ASP A 129 14.77 -6.47 4.00
CA ASP A 129 14.50 -7.40 2.89
C ASP A 129 13.57 -6.81 1.79
N ILE A 130 13.75 -5.52 1.50
CA ILE A 130 12.94 -4.76 0.54
C ILE A 130 13.19 -5.31 -0.87
N LYS A 131 12.12 -5.78 -1.53
CA LYS A 131 12.14 -6.30 -2.90
C LYS A 131 11.08 -5.59 -3.73
N TRP A 132 11.52 -5.00 -4.83
CA TRP A 132 10.65 -4.29 -5.75
C TRP A 132 10.34 -5.13 -6.98
N TYR A 133 9.08 -5.06 -7.43
CA TYR A 133 8.58 -5.80 -8.58
C TYR A 133 7.88 -4.86 -9.56
N SER A 134 7.97 -5.19 -10.85
CA SER A 134 7.13 -4.54 -11.85
C SER A 134 5.70 -5.07 -11.72
N GLY A 135 4.75 -4.18 -11.44
CA GLY A 135 3.34 -4.58 -11.29
C GLY A 135 2.80 -5.23 -12.55
N LYS A 136 1.84 -6.14 -12.37
CA LYS A 136 1.14 -6.79 -13.48
C LYS A 136 0.40 -5.71 -14.26
N ALA A 137 0.69 -5.60 -15.55
CA ALA A 137 -0.08 -4.76 -16.46
C ALA A 137 -1.49 -5.36 -16.56
N GLU A 138 -2.46 -4.74 -15.88
CA GLU A 138 -3.89 -5.02 -16.06
C GLU A 138 -4.54 -4.09 -17.08
#